data_AF-A0A1B8F638-F1
#
_entry.id   AF-A0A1B8F638-F1
#
_cell.length_a   1.000
_cell.length_b   1.000
_cell.length_c   1.000
_cell.angle_alpha   90.00
_cell.angle_beta   90.00
_cell.angle_gamma   90.00
#
_symmetry.space_group_name_H-M   'P 1'
#
loop_
_entity.id
_entity.type
_entity.pdbx_description
1 polymer ?
#
loop_
_entity_poly.entity_id
_entity_poly.type
_entity_poly.pdbx_seq_one_letter_code
_entity_poly.pdbx_strand_id
1 'polypeptide(L)'
;MSNPNQLFLLADHIKLSLLERQRAISLNLEPNSQDGHISRSLESFRAGLENIAVERETLEDAGDTAALATLKQSEQSLQIQYDDLTSQFHGFPSTTPSSLSQPNDPSLAADFAHASVHPQRSSSLLKKSLRGHPGAAASSPKSVRFSDAPSAAAAEDPSRAALFPYRDDPIDAPTDQSQLDNQQIHTYHSEVLAAQDEQLDRLGVSIGRQRELSIQIGDELDSQVAMLDEVDGLVDQHQGRLDQARKSLGNVARKAKGNMQVTTIIVLIIILVLLIIILK
;
A
#
# COMPACT_ATOMS: atom_id res chain seq x y z
N MET A 1 -14.30 -18.74 1.38
CA MET A 1 -15.35 -17.77 1.75
C MET A 1 -14.64 -16.49 2.11
N SER A 2 -14.64 -15.53 1.20
CA SER A 2 -14.04 -14.22 1.40
C SER A 2 -15.03 -13.41 2.21
N ASN A 3 -14.71 -13.11 3.47
CA ASN A 3 -15.66 -12.41 4.32
C ASN A 3 -15.68 -10.91 3.93
N PRO A 4 -16.85 -10.27 3.73
CA PRO A 4 -16.93 -8.85 3.37
C PRO A 4 -16.17 -7.95 4.34
N ASN A 5 -16.15 -8.28 5.64
CA ASN A 5 -15.39 -7.53 6.65
C ASN A 5 -13.88 -7.56 6.42
N GLN A 6 -13.34 -8.67 5.90
CA GLN A 6 -11.91 -8.75 5.57
C GLN A 6 -11.56 -7.80 4.41
N LEU A 7 -12.49 -7.61 3.47
CA LEU A 7 -12.31 -6.68 2.36
C LEU A 7 -12.40 -5.23 2.80
N PHE A 8 -13.25 -4.89 3.77
CA PHE A 8 -13.26 -3.54 4.37
C PHE A 8 -11.94 -3.22 5.08
N LEU A 9 -11.37 -4.17 5.82
CA LEU A 9 -10.06 -4.00 6.46
C LEU A 9 -8.93 -3.87 5.43
N LEU A 10 -8.98 -4.66 4.36
CA LEU A 10 -8.06 -4.55 3.24
C LEU A 10 -8.18 -3.18 2.56
N ALA A 11 -9.39 -2.69 2.35
CA ALA A 11 -9.65 -1.36 1.81
C ALA A 11 -9.04 -0.26 2.70
N ASP A 12 -9.17 -0.37 4.03
CA ASP A 12 -8.54 0.58 4.96
C ASP A 12 -7.01 0.51 4.92
N HIS A 13 -6.43 -0.68 4.78
CA HIS A 13 -4.99 -0.83 4.59
C HIS A 13 -4.50 -0.18 3.28
N ILE A 14 -5.26 -0.34 2.19
CA ILE A 14 -4.97 0.30 0.90
C ILE A 14 -5.07 1.83 1.03
N LYS A 15 -6.10 2.35 1.71
CA LYS A 15 -6.22 3.80 1.99
C LYS A 15 -5.01 4.33 2.74
N LEU A 16 -4.59 3.66 3.83
CA LEU A 16 -3.42 4.05 4.62
C LEU A 16 -2.13 4.07 3.79
N SER A 17 -1.90 3.03 2.99
CA SER A 17 -0.72 2.95 2.12
C SER A 17 -0.73 4.02 1.03
N LEU A 18 -1.89 4.38 0.48
CA LEU A 18 -2.04 5.50 -0.45
C LEU A 18 -1.76 6.85 0.21
N LEU A 19 -2.24 7.08 1.44
CA LEU A 19 -1.93 8.31 2.20
C LEU A 19 -0.43 8.42 2.48
N GLU A 20 0.22 7.33 2.90
CA GLU A 20 1.66 7.35 3.16
C GLU A 20 2.47 7.54 1.86
N ARG A 21 2.00 6.99 0.73
CA ARG A 21 2.56 7.29 -0.59
C ARG A 21 2.44 8.77 -0.95
N GLN A 22 1.26 9.37 -0.79
CA GLN A 22 1.06 10.81 -1.02
C GLN A 22 1.99 11.65 -0.14
N ARG A 23 2.20 11.24 1.11
CA ARG A 23 3.14 11.87 2.02
C ARG A 23 4.59 11.72 1.54
N ALA A 24 5.02 10.53 1.13
CA ALA A 24 6.36 10.30 0.60
C ALA A 24 6.63 11.17 -0.63
N ILE A 25 5.66 11.26 -1.55
CA ILE A 25 5.71 12.16 -2.71
C ILE A 25 5.86 13.62 -2.26
N SER A 26 5.07 14.07 -1.29
CA SER A 26 5.15 15.44 -0.76
C SER A 26 6.53 15.77 -0.15
N LEU A 27 7.19 14.76 0.41
CA LEU A 27 8.51 14.86 1.01
C LEU A 27 9.65 14.67 -0.01
N ASN A 28 9.36 14.41 -1.28
CA ASN A 28 10.32 14.00 -2.32
C ASN A 28 11.14 12.76 -1.94
N LEU A 29 10.56 11.82 -1.19
CA LEU A 29 11.14 10.49 -1.01
C LEU A 29 10.75 9.61 -2.21
N GLU A 30 11.59 8.62 -2.53
CA GLU A 30 11.33 7.68 -3.63
C GLU A 30 10.02 6.90 -3.40
N PRO A 31 8.97 7.13 -4.22
CA PRO A 31 7.64 6.52 -4.00
C PRO A 31 7.62 5.02 -4.29
N ASN A 32 8.57 4.53 -5.09
CA ASN A 32 8.51 3.25 -5.79
C ASN A 32 8.50 2.01 -4.87
N SER A 33 8.94 2.14 -3.61
CA SER A 33 8.97 0.99 -2.68
C SER A 33 7.58 0.50 -2.25
N GLN A 34 6.58 1.39 -2.22
CA GLN A 34 5.22 1.06 -1.76
C GLN A 34 4.28 0.66 -2.91
N ASP A 35 4.59 1.09 -4.14
CA ASP A 35 3.71 0.90 -5.30
C ASP A 35 3.48 -0.59 -5.63
N GLY A 36 4.48 -1.44 -5.44
CA GLY A 36 4.35 -2.89 -5.63
C GLY A 36 3.50 -3.61 -4.58
N HIS A 37 3.40 -3.06 -3.37
CA HIS A 37 2.53 -3.60 -2.33
C HIS A 37 1.08 -3.16 -2.56
N ILE A 38 0.89 -1.88 -2.93
CA ILE A 38 -0.43 -1.32 -3.22
C ILE A 38 -1.08 -2.06 -4.40
N SER A 39 -0.34 -2.29 -5.49
CA SER A 39 -0.86 -3.02 -6.65
C SER A 39 -1.30 -4.45 -6.32
N ARG A 40 -0.51 -5.19 -5.53
CA ARG A 40 -0.86 -6.54 -5.07
C ARG A 40 -2.08 -6.53 -4.14
N SER A 41 -2.19 -5.52 -3.27
CA SER A 41 -3.34 -5.38 -2.38
C SER A 41 -4.63 -5.04 -3.15
N LEU A 42 -4.56 -4.19 -4.17
CA LEU A 42 -5.68 -3.93 -5.08
C LEU A 42 -6.11 -5.19 -5.82
N GLU A 43 -5.17 -5.98 -6.32
CA GLU A 43 -5.48 -7.25 -6.98
C GLU A 43 -6.15 -8.25 -6.01
N SER A 44 -5.66 -8.34 -4.77
CA SER A 44 -6.30 -9.17 -3.75
C SER A 44 -7.70 -8.68 -3.36
N PHE A 45 -7.92 -7.36 -3.40
CA PHE A 45 -9.23 -6.77 -3.14
C PHE A 45 -10.20 -7.07 -4.28
N ARG A 46 -9.75 -6.95 -5.53
CA ARG A 46 -10.49 -7.33 -6.73
C ARG A 46 -10.90 -8.80 -6.73
N ALA A 47 -9.96 -9.70 -6.47
CA ALA A 47 -10.25 -11.14 -6.38
C ALA A 47 -11.24 -11.45 -5.23
N GLY A 48 -11.16 -10.69 -4.13
CA GLY A 48 -12.12 -10.77 -3.04
C GLY A 48 -13.54 -10.36 -3.46
N LEU A 49 -13.68 -9.28 -4.22
CA LEU A 49 -14.96 -8.83 -4.78
C LEU A 49 -15.57 -9.85 -5.74
N GLU A 50 -14.75 -10.48 -6.59
CA GLU A 50 -15.20 -11.53 -7.50
C GLU A 50 -15.75 -12.75 -6.72
N ASN A 51 -15.08 -13.15 -5.64
CA ASN A 51 -15.57 -14.23 -4.77
C ASN A 51 -16.91 -13.89 -4.12
N ILE A 52 -17.12 -12.64 -3.70
CA ILE A 52 -18.42 -12.18 -3.15
C ILE A 52 -19.50 -12.22 -4.24
N ALA A 53 -19.18 -11.81 -5.46
CA ALA A 53 -20.12 -11.87 -6.58
C ALA A 53 -20.55 -13.31 -6.89
N VAL A 54 -19.62 -14.27 -6.82
CA VAL A 54 -19.93 -15.70 -6.96
C VAL A 54 -20.79 -16.20 -5.78
N GLU A 55 -20.45 -15.83 -4.55
CA GLU A 55 -21.24 -16.20 -3.37
C GLU A 55 -22.66 -15.64 -3.44
N ARG A 56 -22.83 -14.44 -3.97
CA ARG A 56 -24.14 -13.85 -4.26
C ARG A 56 -24.97 -14.71 -5.21
N GLU A 57 -24.38 -15.15 -6.31
CA GLU A 57 -25.05 -16.03 -7.30
C GLU A 57 -25.50 -17.34 -6.62
N THR A 58 -24.66 -17.91 -5.76
CA THR A 58 -25.05 -19.12 -5.00
C THR A 58 -26.19 -18.90 -4.01
N LEU A 59 -26.25 -17.71 -3.38
CA LEU A 59 -27.33 -17.36 -2.45
C LEU A 59 -28.63 -17.00 -3.17
N GLU A 60 -28.53 -16.46 -4.38
CA GLU A 60 -29.67 -16.22 -5.27
C GLU A 60 -30.33 -17.54 -5.67
N ASP A 61 -29.55 -18.54 -6.05
CA ASP A 61 -30.03 -19.90 -6.34
C ASP A 61 -30.61 -20.60 -5.10
N ALA A 62 -30.08 -20.32 -3.91
CA ALA A 62 -30.57 -20.87 -2.64
C ALA A 62 -31.86 -20.20 -2.13
N GLY A 63 -32.23 -19.04 -2.68
CA GLY A 63 -33.45 -18.31 -2.32
C GLY A 63 -33.42 -17.60 -0.95
N ASP A 64 -32.24 -17.41 -0.34
CA ASP A 64 -32.11 -16.68 0.92
C ASP A 64 -32.09 -15.17 0.68
N THR A 65 -33.28 -14.57 0.68
CA THR A 65 -33.49 -13.16 0.32
C THR A 65 -32.85 -12.14 1.29
N ALA A 66 -32.72 -12.46 2.58
CA ALA A 66 -32.21 -11.52 3.58
C ALA A 66 -30.67 -11.44 3.56
N ALA A 67 -30.00 -12.60 3.50
CA ALA A 67 -28.55 -12.66 3.34
C ALA A 67 -28.12 -12.07 1.98
N LEU A 68 -28.88 -12.33 0.92
CA LEU A 68 -28.62 -11.81 -0.41
C LEU A 68 -28.65 -10.27 -0.46
N ALA A 69 -29.63 -9.64 0.21
CA ALA A 69 -29.77 -8.18 0.21
C ALA A 69 -28.60 -7.49 0.93
N THR A 70 -28.22 -7.99 2.10
CA THR A 70 -27.07 -7.44 2.86
C THR A 70 -25.76 -7.63 2.12
N LEU A 71 -25.56 -8.79 1.50
CA LEU A 71 -24.37 -9.08 0.72
C LEU A 71 -24.30 -8.19 -0.54
N LYS A 72 -25.40 -7.99 -1.25
CA LYS A 72 -25.51 -7.03 -2.37
C LYS A 72 -25.12 -5.61 -1.96
N GLN A 73 -25.63 -5.12 -0.83
CA GLN A 73 -25.30 -3.77 -0.34
C GLN A 73 -23.81 -3.66 0.01
N SER A 74 -23.24 -4.67 0.65
CA SER A 74 -21.80 -4.69 0.98
C SER A 74 -20.91 -4.75 -0.27
N GLU A 75 -21.30 -5.56 -1.26
CA GLU A 75 -20.61 -5.69 -2.56
C GLU A 75 -20.58 -4.34 -3.29
N GLN A 76 -21.72 -3.65 -3.37
CA GLN A 76 -21.83 -2.33 -4.00
C GLN A 76 -20.93 -1.29 -3.32
N SER A 77 -20.94 -1.24 -1.99
CA SER A 77 -20.07 -0.32 -1.24
C SER A 77 -18.59 -0.61 -1.48
N LEU A 78 -18.19 -1.89 -1.46
CA LEU A 78 -16.82 -2.30 -1.69
C LEU A 78 -16.37 -2.06 -3.15
N GLN A 79 -17.25 -2.21 -4.14
CA GLN A 79 -16.98 -1.89 -5.54
C GLN A 79 -16.69 -0.40 -5.72
N ILE A 80 -17.51 0.48 -5.14
CA ILE A 80 -17.29 1.93 -5.19
C ILE A 80 -15.94 2.29 -4.56
N GLN A 81 -15.61 1.68 -3.42
CA GLN A 81 -14.32 1.92 -2.76
C GLN A 81 -13.14 1.41 -3.60
N TYR A 82 -13.26 0.22 -4.19
CA TYR A 82 -12.23 -0.34 -5.07
C TYR A 82 -11.93 0.59 -6.25
N ASP A 83 -12.98 1.07 -6.92
CA ASP A 83 -12.85 1.98 -8.06
C ASP A 83 -12.15 3.27 -7.67
N ASP A 84 -12.55 3.83 -6.53
CA ASP A 84 -11.97 5.06 -6.00
C ASP A 84 -10.49 4.90 -5.66
N LEU A 85 -10.11 3.83 -4.94
CA LEU A 85 -8.72 3.55 -4.57
C LEU A 85 -7.85 3.28 -5.79
N THR A 86 -8.40 2.57 -6.78
CA THR A 86 -7.72 2.31 -8.05
C THR A 86 -7.49 3.63 -8.80
N SER A 87 -8.49 4.50 -8.89
CA SER A 87 -8.36 5.80 -9.55
C SER A 87 -7.26 6.67 -8.91
N GLN A 88 -7.21 6.71 -7.58
CA GLN A 88 -6.23 7.49 -6.83
C GLN A 88 -4.81 6.90 -6.93
N PHE A 89 -4.68 5.57 -6.97
CA PHE A 89 -3.38 4.92 -7.14
C PHE A 89 -2.74 5.30 -8.48
N HIS A 90 -3.52 5.27 -9.56
CA HIS A 90 -3.05 5.60 -10.91
C HIS A 90 -3.07 7.11 -11.22
N GLY A 91 -3.56 7.96 -10.30
CA GLY A 91 -3.56 9.42 -10.46
C GLY A 91 -4.71 9.97 -11.33
N PHE A 92 -5.77 9.18 -11.53
CA PHE A 92 -6.97 9.60 -12.23
C PHE A 92 -7.89 10.42 -11.31
N PRO A 93 -8.73 11.31 -11.88
CA PRO A 93 -9.67 12.10 -11.09
C PRO A 93 -10.71 11.20 -10.41
N SER A 94 -10.69 11.18 -9.08
CA SER A 94 -11.68 10.51 -8.23
C SER A 94 -12.95 11.36 -8.08
N THR A 95 -14.11 10.70 -8.07
CA THR A 95 -15.42 11.33 -7.78
C THR A 95 -15.63 11.57 -6.28
N THR A 96 -14.89 10.86 -5.41
CA THR A 96 -15.02 10.89 -3.94
C THR A 96 -13.66 11.10 -3.26
N PRO A 97 -13.07 12.31 -3.36
CA PRO A 97 -11.73 12.58 -2.83
C PRO A 97 -11.61 12.42 -1.30
N SER A 98 -12.73 12.41 -0.58
CA SER A 98 -12.78 12.25 0.88
C SER A 98 -12.68 10.80 1.36
N SER A 99 -12.79 9.79 0.50
CA SER A 99 -12.78 8.37 0.93
C SER A 99 -11.44 7.96 1.57
N LEU A 100 -10.33 8.52 1.09
CA LEU A 100 -9.00 8.30 1.66
C LEU A 100 -8.89 8.74 3.11
N SER A 101 -9.61 9.79 3.49
CA SER A 101 -9.50 10.41 4.81
C SER A 101 -10.39 9.74 5.87
N GLN A 102 -11.36 8.93 5.44
CA GLN A 102 -12.33 8.31 6.35
C GLN A 102 -12.16 6.77 6.36
N PRO A 103 -11.74 6.20 7.49
CA PRO A 103 -11.62 4.75 7.62
C PRO A 103 -13.01 4.10 7.66
N ASN A 104 -13.11 2.86 7.19
CA ASN A 104 -14.28 2.02 7.41
C ASN A 104 -14.36 1.57 8.87
N ASP A 105 -13.20 1.30 9.50
CA ASP A 105 -13.10 1.01 10.94
C ASP A 105 -12.74 2.27 11.75
N PRO A 106 -13.61 2.72 12.69
CA PRO A 106 -13.35 3.93 13.48
C PRO A 106 -12.11 3.82 14.39
N SER A 107 -11.64 2.61 14.72
CA SER A 107 -10.44 2.42 15.53
C SER A 107 -9.17 2.90 14.82
N LEU A 108 -9.16 2.89 13.49
CA LEU A 108 -8.03 3.34 12.67
C LEU A 108 -7.99 4.86 12.46
N ALA A 109 -8.98 5.61 12.96
CA ALA A 109 -9.08 7.05 12.73
C ALA A 109 -7.84 7.84 13.15
N ALA A 110 -7.15 7.42 14.22
CA ALA A 110 -5.90 8.04 14.66
C ALA A 110 -4.77 7.86 13.63
N ASP A 111 -4.64 6.67 13.05
CA ASP A 111 -3.61 6.36 12.06
C ASP A 111 -3.84 7.14 10.76
N PHE A 112 -5.09 7.24 10.31
CA PHE A 112 -5.49 8.07 9.17
C PHE A 112 -5.25 9.56 9.40
N ALA A 113 -5.52 10.06 10.62
CA ALA A 113 -5.21 11.43 11.00
C ALA A 113 -3.70 11.68 10.96
N HIS A 114 -2.87 10.73 11.40
CA HIS A 114 -1.42 10.86 11.32
C HIS A 114 -0.87 10.80 9.89
N ALA A 115 -1.43 9.93 9.03
CA ALA A 115 -1.00 9.77 7.65
C ALA A 115 -1.39 10.97 6.76
N SER A 116 -2.54 11.61 7.04
CA SER A 116 -2.99 12.81 6.32
C SER A 116 -2.24 14.09 6.70
N VAL A 117 -1.53 14.10 7.84
CA VAL A 117 -0.72 15.24 8.28
C VAL A 117 0.55 15.35 7.44
N HIS A 118 0.51 16.33 6.53
CA HIS A 118 1.67 16.76 5.76
C HIS A 118 2.65 17.47 6.71
N PRO A 119 3.89 16.99 6.85
CA PRO A 119 4.91 17.74 7.58
C PRO A 119 5.24 19.00 6.77
N GLN A 120 4.53 20.09 7.07
CA GLN A 120 4.97 21.44 6.72
C GLN A 120 6.41 21.57 7.24
N ARG A 121 7.35 21.95 6.37
CA ARG A 121 8.74 22.24 6.74
C ARG A 121 8.78 23.30 7.83
N SER A 122 8.66 22.89 9.08
CA SER A 122 8.85 23.75 10.25
C SER A 122 10.36 23.97 10.40
N SER A 123 10.85 24.92 9.62
CA SER A 123 12.18 25.51 9.75
C SER A 123 12.24 26.39 11.00
N SER A 124 11.97 25.82 12.18
CA SER A 124 12.05 26.58 13.41
C SER A 124 12.46 25.73 14.61
N LEU A 125 13.65 26.10 15.12
CA LEU A 125 14.09 25.97 16.51
C LEU A 125 14.94 24.76 16.88
N LEU A 126 16.11 24.72 16.24
CA LEU A 126 17.36 24.51 16.97
C LEU A 126 17.52 25.61 18.04
N LYS A 127 17.13 25.35 19.29
CA LYS A 127 17.88 25.81 20.48
C LYS A 127 17.23 25.35 21.78
N LYS A 128 18.09 24.79 22.64
CA LYS A 128 17.97 24.74 24.12
C LYS A 128 17.04 23.62 24.61
N SER A 129 17.56 22.47 25.06
CA SER A 129 18.28 22.42 26.32
C SER A 129 19.18 21.17 26.40
N LEU A 130 20.50 21.40 26.30
CA LEU A 130 21.53 20.55 26.91
C LEU A 130 22.11 21.34 28.08
N ARG A 131 21.52 21.19 29.26
CA ARG A 131 22.17 21.49 30.54
C ARG A 131 21.53 20.63 31.62
N GLY A 132 22.26 19.60 32.03
CA GLY A 132 21.78 18.53 32.89
C GLY A 132 21.57 18.93 34.35
N HIS A 133 20.92 18.02 35.07
CA HIS A 133 21.23 17.56 36.43
C HIS A 133 20.71 16.11 36.56
N PRO A 134 21.34 15.27 37.41
CA PRO A 134 21.09 13.83 37.47
C PRO A 134 19.94 13.50 38.41
N GLY A 135 19.02 12.63 37.98
CA GLY A 135 17.88 12.24 38.79
C GLY A 135 17.02 11.17 38.13
N ALA A 136 17.43 9.93 38.33
CA ALA A 136 16.61 8.71 38.40
C ALA A 136 15.72 8.27 37.22
N ALA A 137 15.85 6.97 36.94
CA ALA A 137 14.93 6.06 36.25
C ALA A 137 14.83 6.15 34.72
N ALA A 138 15.82 5.52 34.06
CA ALA A 138 15.65 4.94 32.75
C ALA A 138 14.56 3.84 32.77
N SER A 139 13.53 3.99 31.95
CA SER A 139 12.52 2.95 31.70
C SER A 139 13.10 1.89 30.75
N SER A 140 13.31 0.68 31.25
CA SER A 140 13.63 -0.50 30.44
C SER A 140 12.37 -1.10 29.78
N PRO A 141 12.50 -1.79 28.63
CA PRO A 141 11.36 -2.24 27.82
C PRO A 141 10.67 -3.52 28.35
N LYS A 142 9.45 -3.69 27.84
CA LYS A 142 8.40 -4.69 28.12
C LYS A 142 8.90 -6.14 28.19
N SER A 143 8.58 -6.84 29.28
CA SER A 143 8.58 -8.31 29.38
C SER A 143 7.17 -8.83 29.64
N VAL A 144 6.67 -9.68 28.74
CA VAL A 144 5.36 -10.36 28.82
C VAL A 144 5.43 -11.47 29.87
N ARG A 145 4.53 -11.45 30.86
CA ARG A 145 4.33 -12.54 31.82
C ARG A 145 2.93 -13.09 31.66
N PHE A 146 2.83 -14.35 31.27
CA PHE A 146 1.61 -15.15 31.35
C PHE A 146 1.50 -15.73 32.76
N SER A 147 0.43 -15.44 33.47
CA SER A 147 0.00 -16.17 34.65
C SER A 147 -1.46 -16.57 34.48
N ASP A 148 -1.65 -17.87 34.34
CA ASP A 148 -2.91 -18.59 34.39
C ASP A 148 -3.21 -18.96 35.86
N ALA A 149 -4.33 -18.48 36.41
CA ALA A 149 -5.00 -19.03 37.59
C ALA A 149 -6.39 -18.38 37.77
N PRO A 150 -7.47 -19.16 37.99
CA PRO A 150 -8.85 -18.66 38.01
C PRO A 150 -9.27 -18.21 39.42
N SER A 151 -9.97 -17.08 39.52
CA SER A 151 -10.74 -16.75 40.72
C SER A 151 -12.09 -16.14 40.36
N ALA A 152 -13.13 -16.80 40.85
CA ALA A 152 -14.51 -16.40 40.76
C ALA A 152 -14.78 -15.21 41.70
N ALA A 153 -15.06 -14.05 41.11
CA ALA A 153 -15.79 -12.97 41.74
C ALA A 153 -16.47 -12.16 40.63
N ALA A 154 -17.68 -12.59 40.29
CA ALA A 154 -18.57 -11.86 39.39
C ALA A 154 -19.08 -10.61 40.12
N ALA A 155 -18.48 -9.46 39.81
CA ALA A 155 -19.07 -8.15 40.00
C ALA A 155 -18.71 -7.31 38.77
N GLU A 156 -19.73 -6.68 38.22
CA GLU A 156 -19.79 -6.04 36.91
C GLU A 156 -18.75 -4.93 36.76
N ASP A 157 -17.71 -5.17 35.94
CA ASP A 157 -16.72 -4.16 35.56
C ASP A 157 -17.10 -3.59 34.17
N PRO A 158 -17.42 -2.29 34.04
CA PRO A 158 -17.75 -1.66 32.75
C PRO A 158 -16.59 -1.75 31.74
N SER A 159 -15.37 -1.99 32.22
CA SER A 159 -14.17 -2.20 31.40
C SER A 159 -14.20 -3.54 30.64
N ARG A 160 -14.97 -4.53 31.12
CA ARG A 160 -15.08 -5.85 30.50
C ARG A 160 -16.04 -5.86 29.30
N ALA A 161 -17.02 -4.95 29.27
CA ALA A 161 -17.89 -4.72 28.12
C ALA A 161 -17.12 -4.15 26.91
N ALA A 162 -16.02 -3.44 27.15
CA ALA A 162 -15.12 -2.94 26.10
C ALA A 162 -14.15 -4.01 25.57
N LEU A 163 -13.96 -5.12 26.30
CA LEU A 163 -13.02 -6.19 25.97
C LEU A 163 -13.64 -7.32 25.14
N PHE A 164 -14.98 -7.40 25.09
CA PHE A 164 -15.74 -8.22 24.16
C PHE A 164 -16.80 -7.39 23.44
N PRO A 165 -16.44 -6.58 22.43
CA PRO A 165 -17.40 -5.78 21.65
C PRO A 165 -18.34 -6.61 20.76
N TYR A 166 -18.18 -7.93 20.71
CA TYR A 166 -19.02 -8.78 19.87
C TYR A 166 -20.34 -9.10 20.59
N ARG A 167 -21.35 -8.29 20.29
CA ARG A 167 -22.76 -8.62 20.45
C ARG A 167 -23.25 -8.92 19.03
N ASP A 168 -23.75 -10.13 18.78
CA ASP A 168 -24.54 -10.46 17.57
C ASP A 168 -25.91 -9.75 17.61
N ASP A 169 -25.94 -8.47 18.02
CA ASP A 169 -27.11 -7.62 17.88
C ASP A 169 -26.80 -6.67 16.72
N PRO A 170 -27.49 -6.80 15.57
CA PRO A 170 -27.28 -5.94 14.43
C PRO A 170 -27.53 -4.48 14.87
N ILE A 171 -26.54 -3.62 14.68
CA ILE A 171 -26.66 -2.17 14.99
C ILE A 171 -27.71 -1.51 14.06
N ASP A 172 -28.03 -2.15 12.93
CA ASP A 172 -29.28 -1.94 12.20
C ASP A 172 -30.21 -3.14 12.45
N ALA A 173 -30.88 -3.15 13.60
CA ALA A 173 -32.08 -3.95 13.72
C ALA A 173 -33.02 -3.54 12.56
N PRO A 174 -33.59 -4.48 11.78
CA PRO A 174 -34.62 -4.11 10.83
C PRO A 174 -35.67 -3.34 11.64
N THR A 175 -35.92 -2.09 11.24
CA THR A 175 -36.92 -1.23 11.88
C THR A 175 -38.12 -2.11 12.19
N ASP A 176 -38.54 -2.19 13.46
CA ASP A 176 -39.57 -3.13 13.90
C ASP A 176 -40.87 -2.87 13.12
N GLN A 177 -41.03 -3.54 11.98
CA GLN A 177 -42.09 -3.33 11.01
C GLN A 177 -43.43 -3.87 11.51
N SER A 178 -43.44 -4.51 12.68
CA SER A 178 -44.64 -5.08 13.32
C SER A 178 -45.68 -4.03 13.71
N GLN A 179 -45.29 -2.75 13.79
CA GLN A 179 -46.16 -1.63 14.19
C GLN A 179 -46.50 -0.63 13.08
N LEU A 180 -46.02 -0.85 11.84
CA LEU A 180 -46.23 0.08 10.72
C LEU A 180 -47.44 -0.33 9.86
N ASP A 181 -48.25 0.65 9.46
CA ASP A 181 -49.37 0.42 8.54
C ASP A 181 -48.85 0.03 7.13
N ASN A 182 -49.59 -0.80 6.38
CA ASN A 182 -49.15 -1.31 5.06
C ASN A 182 -48.79 -0.17 4.09
N GLN A 183 -49.45 0.99 4.19
CA GLN A 183 -49.12 2.17 3.40
C GLN A 183 -47.76 2.78 3.78
N GLN A 184 -47.41 2.79 5.07
CA GLN A 184 -46.13 3.32 5.56
C GLN A 184 -44.96 2.42 5.19
N ILE A 185 -45.18 1.10 5.19
CA ILE A 185 -44.21 0.12 4.71
C ILE A 185 -43.97 0.30 3.21
N HIS A 186 -45.04 0.51 2.43
CA HIS A 186 -44.91 0.76 0.99
C HIS A 186 -44.16 2.05 0.69
N THR A 187 -44.44 3.15 1.39
CA THR A 187 -43.71 4.41 1.20
C THR A 187 -42.24 4.28 1.56
N TYR A 188 -41.93 3.65 2.70
CA TYR A 188 -40.55 3.38 3.10
C TYR A 188 -39.81 2.55 2.07
N HIS A 189 -40.41 1.46 1.58
CA HIS A 189 -39.79 0.61 0.58
C HIS A 189 -39.60 1.32 -0.76
N SER A 190 -40.52 2.21 -1.14
CA SER A 190 -40.36 3.04 -2.36
C SER A 190 -39.22 4.04 -2.25
N GLU A 191 -38.99 4.63 -1.08
CA GLU A 191 -37.86 5.53 -0.82
C GLU A 191 -36.53 4.75 -0.84
N VAL A 192 -36.51 3.56 -0.24
CA VAL A 192 -35.35 2.67 -0.24
C VAL A 192 -34.99 2.22 -1.66
N LEU A 193 -35.99 1.84 -2.48
CA LEU A 193 -35.77 1.45 -3.87
C LEU A 193 -35.26 2.62 -4.72
N ALA A 194 -35.81 3.83 -4.53
CA ALA A 194 -35.33 5.02 -5.22
C ALA A 194 -33.89 5.38 -4.84
N ALA A 195 -33.53 5.24 -3.56
CA ALA A 195 -32.17 5.45 -3.09
C ALA A 195 -31.18 4.42 -3.67
N GLN A 196 -31.60 3.15 -3.82
CA GLN A 196 -30.80 2.13 -4.47
C GLN A 196 -30.59 2.39 -5.96
N ASP A 197 -31.61 2.87 -6.67
CA ASP A 197 -31.51 3.18 -8.10
C ASP A 197 -30.51 4.33 -8.35
N GLU A 198 -30.55 5.37 -7.50
CA GLU A 198 -29.56 6.45 -7.55
C GLU A 198 -28.13 5.96 -7.25
N GLN A 199 -27.98 4.95 -6.37
CA GLN A 199 -26.69 4.32 -6.10
C GLN A 199 -26.21 3.48 -7.29
N LEU A 200 -27.10 2.76 -7.98
CA LEU A 200 -26.79 1.99 -9.18
C LEU A 200 -26.35 2.88 -10.35
N ASP A 201 -27.00 4.02 -10.55
CA ASP A 201 -26.59 4.98 -11.58
C ASP A 201 -25.17 5.52 -11.35
N ARG A 202 -24.82 5.81 -10.09
CA ARG A 202 -23.46 6.23 -9.71
C ARG A 202 -22.44 5.12 -9.97
N LEU A 203 -22.79 3.87 -9.71
CA LEU A 203 -22.01 2.68 -10.03
C LEU A 203 -21.84 2.49 -11.55
N GLY A 204 -22.91 2.68 -12.33
CA GLY A 204 -22.84 2.59 -13.78
C GLY A 204 -21.84 3.56 -14.39
N VAL A 205 -21.77 4.78 -13.85
CA VAL A 205 -20.77 5.78 -14.23
C VAL A 205 -19.36 5.38 -13.76
N SER A 206 -19.20 4.81 -12.57
CA SER A 206 -17.88 4.38 -12.07
C SER A 206 -17.33 3.21 -12.89
N ILE A 207 -18.16 2.19 -13.18
CA ILE A 207 -17.81 1.03 -14.00
C ILE A 207 -17.43 1.44 -15.43
N GLY A 208 -18.19 2.37 -16.03
CA GLY A 208 -17.88 2.90 -17.35
C GLY A 208 -16.49 3.55 -17.41
N ARG A 209 -16.14 4.34 -16.39
CA ARG A 209 -14.82 4.95 -16.25
C ARG A 209 -13.76 3.91 -15.94
N GLN A 210 -14.01 2.96 -15.04
CA GLN A 210 -13.09 1.87 -14.71
C GLN A 210 -12.67 1.11 -15.96
N ARG A 211 -13.61 0.82 -16.87
CA ARG A 211 -13.29 0.20 -18.16
C ARG A 211 -12.34 1.06 -18.99
N GLU A 212 -12.59 2.36 -19.09
CA GLU A 212 -11.70 3.30 -19.79
C GLU A 212 -10.31 3.36 -19.15
N LEU A 213 -10.24 3.43 -17.82
CA LEU A 213 -8.97 3.39 -17.07
C LEU A 213 -8.23 2.07 -17.28
N SER A 214 -8.94 0.94 -17.27
CA SER A 214 -8.36 -0.38 -17.51
C SER A 214 -7.78 -0.48 -18.93
N ILE A 215 -8.40 0.15 -19.92
CA ILE A 215 -7.86 0.21 -21.28
C ILE A 215 -6.59 1.06 -21.29
N GLN A 216 -6.60 2.24 -20.67
CA GLN A 216 -5.42 3.11 -20.59
C GLN A 216 -4.25 2.45 -19.84
N ILE A 217 -4.53 1.73 -18.75
CA ILE A 217 -3.52 0.94 -18.02
C ILE A 217 -2.97 -0.17 -18.93
N GLY A 218 -3.83 -0.84 -19.70
CA GLY A 218 -3.39 -1.84 -20.68
C GLY A 218 -2.43 -1.25 -21.71
N ASP A 219 -2.79 -0.11 -22.31
CA ASP A 219 -1.98 0.57 -23.31
C ASP A 219 -0.62 1.04 -22.73
N GLU A 220 -0.60 1.55 -21.50
CA GLU A 220 0.63 1.96 -20.81
C GLU A 220 1.50 0.75 -20.43
N LEU A 221 0.90 -0.38 -20.00
CA LEU A 221 1.64 -1.62 -19.76
C LEU A 221 2.27 -2.15 -21.05
N ASP A 222 1.56 -2.12 -22.18
CA ASP A 222 2.10 -2.49 -23.49
C ASP A 222 3.24 -1.55 -23.90
N SER A 223 3.12 -0.26 -23.63
CA SER A 223 4.20 0.71 -23.82
C SER A 223 5.41 0.41 -22.92
N GLN A 224 5.19 0.05 -21.66
CA GLN A 224 6.25 -0.32 -20.73
C GLN A 224 6.96 -1.61 -21.16
N VAL A 225 6.26 -2.59 -21.71
CA VAL A 225 6.88 -3.79 -22.31
C VAL A 225 7.80 -3.39 -23.45
N ALA A 226 7.35 -2.52 -24.35
CA ALA A 226 8.19 -2.04 -25.45
C ALA A 226 9.43 -1.25 -24.96
N MET A 227 9.28 -0.44 -23.91
CA MET A 227 10.42 0.25 -23.28
C MET A 227 11.38 -0.73 -22.58
N LEU A 228 10.86 -1.77 -21.94
CA LEU A 228 11.70 -2.80 -21.30
C LEU A 228 12.53 -3.56 -22.33
N ASP A 229 12.00 -3.85 -23.52
CA ASP A 229 12.76 -4.45 -24.62
C ASP A 229 13.89 -3.52 -25.11
N GLU A 230 13.65 -2.21 -25.17
CA GLU A 230 14.71 -1.23 -25.49
C GLU A 230 15.79 -1.18 -24.40
N VAL A 231 15.39 -1.20 -23.13
CA VAL A 231 16.31 -1.26 -22.00
C VAL A 231 17.15 -2.53 -22.03
N ASP A 232 16.56 -3.69 -22.34
CA ASP A 232 17.29 -4.95 -22.48
C ASP A 232 18.33 -4.86 -23.60
N GLY A 233 17.97 -4.29 -24.75
CA GLY A 233 18.91 -4.02 -25.83
C GLY A 233 20.05 -3.08 -25.45
N LEU A 234 19.78 -2.06 -24.63
CA LEU A 234 20.81 -1.17 -24.08
C LEU A 234 21.73 -1.91 -23.09
N VAL A 235 21.17 -2.76 -22.24
CA VAL A 235 21.92 -3.60 -21.29
C VAL A 235 22.87 -4.53 -22.04
N ASP A 236 22.41 -5.19 -23.10
CA ASP A 236 23.25 -6.04 -23.96
C ASP A 236 24.40 -5.26 -24.61
N GLN A 237 24.13 -4.04 -25.09
CA GLN A 237 25.18 -3.18 -25.63
C GLN A 237 26.19 -2.77 -24.56
N HIS A 238 25.72 -2.42 -23.35
CA HIS A 238 26.59 -2.09 -22.22
C HIS A 238 27.42 -3.28 -21.78
N GLN A 239 26.85 -4.49 -21.74
CA GLN A 239 27.56 -5.72 -21.45
C GLN A 239 28.66 -5.99 -22.49
N GLY A 240 28.38 -5.82 -23.78
CA GLY A 240 29.38 -5.94 -24.85
C GLY A 240 30.53 -4.94 -24.72
N ARG A 241 30.24 -3.68 -24.36
CA ARG A 241 31.26 -2.65 -24.08
C ARG A 241 32.10 -3.00 -22.85
N LEU A 242 31.47 -3.50 -21.78
CA LEU A 242 32.15 -3.94 -20.58
C LEU A 242 33.08 -5.13 -20.85
N ASP A 243 32.64 -6.10 -21.65
CA ASP A 243 33.48 -7.24 -22.05
C ASP A 243 34.68 -6.80 -22.88
N GLN A 244 34.49 -5.84 -23.79
CA GLN A 244 35.59 -5.27 -24.57
C GLN A 244 36.56 -4.47 -23.70
N ALA A 245 36.04 -3.69 -22.75
CA ALA A 245 36.85 -2.98 -21.75
C ALA A 245 37.62 -3.95 -20.84
N ARG A 246 37.01 -5.06 -20.44
CA ARG A 246 37.66 -6.12 -19.66
C ARG A 246 38.78 -6.78 -20.44
N LYS A 247 38.57 -7.03 -21.73
CA LYS A 247 39.58 -7.62 -22.63
C LYS A 247 40.75 -6.66 -22.87
N SER A 248 40.48 -5.37 -23.08
CA SER A 248 41.53 -4.36 -23.22
C SER A 248 42.34 -4.21 -21.93
N LEU A 249 41.67 -4.20 -20.77
CA LEU A 249 42.33 -4.19 -19.47
C LEU A 249 43.21 -5.42 -19.26
N GLY A 250 42.74 -6.62 -19.65
CA GLY A 250 43.53 -7.85 -19.61
C GLY A 250 44.77 -7.80 -20.51
N ASN A 251 44.65 -7.20 -21.69
CA ASN A 251 45.78 -7.00 -22.61
C ASN A 251 46.78 -5.97 -22.06
N VAL A 252 46.31 -4.88 -21.47
CA VAL A 252 47.15 -3.88 -20.80
C VAL A 252 47.89 -4.49 -19.64
N ALA A 253 47.22 -5.27 -18.78
CA ALA A 253 47.84 -5.97 -17.66
C ALA A 253 48.95 -6.94 -18.12
N ARG A 254 48.70 -7.70 -19.20
CA ARG A 254 49.72 -8.60 -19.80
C ARG A 254 50.90 -7.83 -20.40
N LYS A 255 50.63 -6.74 -21.12
CA LYS A 255 51.67 -5.90 -21.74
C LYS A 255 52.50 -5.15 -20.69
N ALA A 256 51.86 -4.67 -19.62
CA ALA A 256 52.53 -4.09 -18.47
C ALA A 256 53.46 -5.09 -17.77
N LYS A 257 53.02 -6.34 -17.56
CA LYS A 257 53.86 -7.40 -16.96
C LYS A 257 55.10 -7.71 -17.78
N GLY A 258 54.98 -7.84 -19.10
CA GLY A 258 56.12 -8.12 -19.98
C GLY A 258 57.11 -6.95 -20.09
N ASN A 259 56.57 -5.72 -20.22
CA ASN A 259 57.40 -4.54 -20.43
C ASN A 259 58.01 -4.01 -19.15
N MET A 260 57.38 -4.19 -17.97
CA MET A 260 57.94 -3.73 -16.70
C MET A 260 59.32 -4.31 -16.44
N GLN A 261 59.55 -5.58 -16.74
CA GLN A 261 60.85 -6.22 -16.49
C GLN A 261 61.94 -5.59 -17.37
N VAL A 262 61.66 -5.39 -18.65
CA VAL A 262 62.60 -4.74 -19.59
C VAL A 262 62.84 -3.27 -19.20
N THR A 263 61.78 -2.53 -18.87
CA THR A 263 61.90 -1.14 -18.40
C THR A 263 62.72 -1.06 -17.11
N THR A 264 62.52 -1.98 -16.16
CA THR A 264 63.28 -2.03 -14.91
C THR A 264 64.77 -2.28 -15.16
N ILE A 265 65.11 -3.19 -16.08
CA ILE A 265 66.51 -3.45 -16.48
C ILE A 265 67.13 -2.18 -17.10
N ILE A 266 66.43 -1.50 -18.00
CA ILE A 266 66.93 -0.26 -18.64
C ILE A 266 67.17 0.84 -17.59
N VAL A 267 66.24 1.02 -16.65
CA VAL A 267 66.38 2.00 -15.56
C VAL A 267 67.58 1.67 -14.68
N LEU A 268 67.79 0.40 -14.33
CA LEU A 268 68.97 -0.06 -13.58
C LEU A 268 70.28 0.26 -14.32
N ILE A 269 70.32 0.07 -15.65
CA ILE A 269 71.49 0.42 -16.47
C ILE A 269 71.76 1.92 -16.44
N ILE A 270 70.73 2.77 -16.56
CA ILE A 270 70.89 4.23 -16.50
C ILE A 270 71.44 4.66 -15.14
N ILE A 271 70.93 4.09 -14.04
CA ILE A 271 71.41 4.36 -12.69
C ILE A 271 72.88 3.95 -12.54
N LEU A 272 73.26 2.78 -13.07
CA LEU A 272 74.65 2.30 -13.06
C LEU A 272 75.58 3.27 -13.80
N VAL A 273 75.20 3.73 -14.99
CA VAL A 273 75.98 4.68 -15.78
C VAL A 273 76.14 6.01 -15.05
N LEU A 274 75.06 6.51 -14.43
CA LEU A 274 75.12 7.72 -13.59
C LEU A 274 76.08 7.56 -12.41
N LEU A 275 76.03 6.42 -11.72
CA LEU A 275 76.97 6.11 -10.64
C LEU A 275 78.41 6.08 -11.11
N ILE A 276 78.69 5.51 -12.29
CA ILE A 276 80.04 5.51 -12.88
C ILE A 276 80.51 6.94 -13.15
N ILE A 277 79.65 7.80 -13.71
CA ILE A 277 79.98 9.20 -13.98
C ILE A 277 80.27 9.98 -12.70
N ILE A 278 79.53 9.71 -11.62
CA ILE A 278 79.69 10.39 -10.34
C ILE A 278 80.91 9.87 -9.56
N LEU A 279 81.19 8.58 -9.64
CA LEU A 279 82.29 7.93 -8.90
C LEU A 279 83.67 8.15 -9.56
N LYS A 280 83.69 8.39 -10.87
CA LYS A 280 84.90 8.61 -11.67
C LYS A 280 85.29 10.09 -11.69
#